data_AF-A0A072TXR2-F1
#
_entry.id   AF-A0A072TXR2-F1
#
_cell.length_a   1.000
_cell.length_b   1.000
_cell.length_c   1.000
_cell.angle_alpha   90.00
_cell.angle_beta   90.00
_cell.angle_gamma   90.00
#
_symmetry.space_group_name_H-M   'P 1'
#
loop_
_entity.id
_entity.type
_entity.pdbx_description
1 polymer ?
#
loop_
_entity_poly.entity_id
_entity_poly.type
_entity_poly.pdbx_seq_one_letter_code
_entity_poly.pdbx_strand_id
1 'polypeptide(L)'
;MGSFYDSISTVSIHDTSLILMVRIVRLWFNVTYMAGMPRVTHSFFRVIWFACVWVLWKERNNCIFQETVSSSLDLLEKVKLLSFLWLKANQASFHYCYHDWWRYPLPCMGVH
;
A
#
# COMPACT_ATOMS: atom_id res chain seq x y z
N MET A 1 13.71 11.52 -34.39
CA MET A 1 12.31 11.76 -33.99
C MET A 1 11.60 10.50 -33.48
N GLY A 2 11.89 9.30 -34.00
CA GLY A 2 11.25 8.03 -33.52
C GLY A 2 11.49 7.66 -32.05
N SER A 3 12.70 7.83 -31.53
CA SER A 3 13.07 7.46 -30.14
C SER A 3 12.28 8.19 -29.05
N PHE A 4 11.83 9.43 -29.31
CA PHE A 4 11.03 10.20 -28.36
C PHE A 4 9.58 9.72 -28.30
N TYR A 5 8.98 9.38 -29.45
CA TYR A 5 7.65 8.79 -29.51
C TYR A 5 7.62 7.35 -28.97
N ASP A 6 8.67 6.56 -29.17
CA ASP A 6 8.81 5.23 -28.54
C ASP A 6 8.93 5.34 -27.02
N SER A 7 9.63 6.35 -26.50
CA SER A 7 9.75 6.59 -25.06
C SER A 7 8.43 7.07 -24.45
N ILE A 8 7.68 7.93 -25.13
CA ILE A 8 6.35 8.37 -24.67
C ILE A 8 5.32 7.24 -24.76
N SER A 9 5.39 6.42 -25.80
CA SER A 9 4.47 5.29 -25.99
C SER A 9 4.72 4.19 -24.96
N THR A 10 5.99 3.89 -24.65
CA THR A 10 6.35 2.93 -23.58
C THR A 10 5.95 3.44 -22.19
N VAL A 11 6.13 4.73 -21.89
CA VAL A 11 5.69 5.35 -20.62
C VAL A 11 4.15 5.35 -20.47
N SER A 12 3.41 5.68 -21.53
CA SER A 12 1.94 5.69 -21.54
C SER A 12 1.32 4.29 -21.39
N ILE A 13 1.95 3.27 -22.01
CA ILE A 13 1.56 1.85 -21.84
C ILE A 13 1.90 1.36 -20.42
N HIS A 14 3.00 1.83 -19.81
CA HIS A 14 3.34 1.50 -18.42
C HIS A 14 2.43 2.19 -17.37
N ASP A 15 1.96 3.40 -17.65
CA ASP A 15 1.00 4.12 -16.79
C ASP A 15 -0.40 3.50 -16.80
N THR A 16 -0.88 3.08 -17.96
CA THR A 16 -2.14 2.34 -18.08
C THR A 16 -2.06 0.95 -17.41
N SER A 17 -0.89 0.31 -17.43
CA SER A 17 -0.64 -0.96 -16.72
C SER A 17 -0.69 -0.82 -15.19
N LEU A 18 -0.20 0.29 -14.64
CA LEU A 18 -0.27 0.60 -13.20
C LEU A 18 -1.69 0.95 -12.74
N ILE A 19 -2.43 1.71 -13.54
CA ILE A 19 -3.85 1.99 -13.30
C ILE A 19 -4.67 0.69 -13.36
N LEU A 20 -4.33 -0.22 -14.27
CA LEU A 20 -4.95 -1.54 -14.39
C LEU A 20 -4.58 -2.44 -13.20
N MET A 21 -3.32 -2.44 -12.73
CA MET A 21 -2.93 -3.15 -11.51
C MET A 21 -3.64 -2.63 -10.26
N VAL A 22 -3.71 -1.31 -10.07
CA VAL A 22 -4.44 -0.69 -8.95
C VAL A 22 -5.94 -1.00 -9.02
N ARG A 23 -6.52 -1.09 -10.23
CA ARG A 23 -7.93 -1.47 -10.44
C ARG A 23 -8.18 -2.96 -10.21
N ILE A 24 -7.31 -3.85 -10.67
CA ILE A 24 -7.39 -5.30 -10.47
C ILE A 24 -7.24 -5.65 -8.98
N VAL A 25 -6.33 -5.00 -8.26
CA VAL A 25 -6.17 -5.23 -6.81
C VAL A 25 -7.32 -4.61 -6.00
N ARG A 26 -7.88 -3.46 -6.44
CA ARG A 26 -9.15 -2.93 -5.90
C ARG A 26 -10.32 -3.89 -6.08
N LEU A 27 -10.42 -4.55 -7.23
CA LEU A 27 -11.49 -5.49 -7.55
C LEU A 27 -11.36 -6.79 -6.76
N TRP A 28 -10.14 -7.29 -6.54
CA TRP A 28 -9.89 -8.47 -5.71
C TRP A 28 -10.15 -8.26 -4.21
N PHE A 29 -9.73 -7.13 -3.62
CA PHE A 29 -9.98 -6.84 -2.20
C PHE A 29 -11.48 -6.73 -1.84
N ASN A 30 -12.30 -6.23 -2.77
CA ASN A 30 -13.73 -6.02 -2.56
C ASN A 30 -14.54 -7.33 -2.57
N VAL A 31 -13.99 -8.41 -3.14
CA VAL A 31 -14.76 -9.64 -3.45
C VAL A 31 -14.41 -10.81 -2.52
N THR A 32 -13.18 -10.97 -2.02
CA THR A 32 -12.76 -12.26 -1.42
C THR A 32 -12.49 -12.31 0.08
N TYR A 33 -12.25 -11.20 0.81
CA TYR A 33 -11.71 -11.29 2.19
C TYR A 33 -12.50 -10.57 3.30
N MET A 34 -13.65 -9.98 2.96
CA MET A 34 -14.38 -9.07 3.85
C MET A 34 -15.78 -9.57 4.22
N ALA A 35 -16.20 -10.73 3.75
CA ALA A 35 -17.44 -11.35 4.22
C ALA A 35 -17.18 -12.00 5.59
N GLY A 36 -17.63 -11.35 6.68
CA GLY A 36 -17.66 -11.94 8.03
C GLY A 36 -16.70 -11.36 9.08
N MET A 37 -15.87 -10.37 8.75
CA MET A 37 -14.98 -9.73 9.73
C MET A 37 -15.64 -8.58 10.52
N PRO A 38 -15.20 -8.30 11.76
CA PRO A 38 -15.69 -7.15 12.53
C PRO A 38 -15.37 -5.80 11.85
N ARG A 39 -16.30 -4.83 11.92
CA ARG A 39 -16.16 -3.48 11.30
C ARG A 39 -14.84 -2.76 11.63
N VAL A 40 -14.29 -2.98 12.83
CA VAL A 40 -12.99 -2.42 13.23
C VAL A 40 -11.87 -2.97 12.36
N THR A 41 -11.80 -4.29 12.18
CA THR A 41 -10.81 -4.99 11.36
C THR A 41 -10.82 -4.50 9.90
N HIS A 42 -12.00 -4.19 9.35
CA HIS A 42 -12.10 -3.57 8.02
C HIS A 42 -11.40 -2.21 7.93
N SER A 43 -11.53 -1.39 8.98
CA SER A 43 -10.90 -0.07 9.01
C SER A 43 -9.38 -0.18 9.06
N PHE A 44 -8.85 -1.17 9.79
CA PHE A 44 -7.41 -1.46 9.81
C PHE A 44 -6.89 -1.88 8.44
N PHE A 45 -7.53 -2.86 7.81
CA PHE A 45 -7.12 -3.33 6.49
C PHE A 45 -7.19 -2.23 5.44
N ARG A 46 -8.17 -1.33 5.54
CA ARG A 46 -8.26 -0.16 4.66
C ARG A 46 -7.05 0.76 4.81
N VAL A 47 -6.59 1.02 6.03
CA VAL A 47 -5.41 1.86 6.28
C VAL A 47 -4.12 1.19 5.79
N ILE A 48 -3.95 -0.11 6.06
CA ILE A 48 -2.81 -0.88 5.52
C ILE A 48 -2.80 -0.81 3.99
N TRP A 49 -3.96 -1.03 3.37
CA TRP A 49 -4.12 -0.96 1.93
C TRP A 49 -3.71 0.39 1.36
N PHE A 50 -4.22 1.50 1.93
CA PHE A 50 -3.82 2.83 1.48
C PHE A 50 -2.31 3.08 1.68
N ALA A 51 -1.73 2.58 2.78
CA ALA A 51 -0.29 2.71 3.02
C ALA A 51 0.53 1.95 1.95
N CYS A 52 0.12 0.74 1.57
CA CYS A 52 0.74 -0.02 0.47
C CYS A 52 0.72 0.75 -0.85
N VAL A 53 -0.47 1.23 -1.25
CA VAL A 53 -0.64 1.99 -2.50
C VAL A 53 0.21 3.26 -2.49
N TRP A 54 0.24 3.97 -1.36
CA TRP A 54 1.03 5.20 -1.22
C TRP A 54 2.53 4.96 -1.33
N VAL A 55 3.06 3.94 -0.66
CA VAL A 55 4.48 3.60 -0.74
C VAL A 55 4.84 3.20 -2.16
N LEU A 56 4.08 2.31 -2.79
CA LEU A 56 4.32 1.91 -4.18
C LEU A 56 4.31 3.10 -5.14
N TRP A 57 3.34 4.00 -4.99
CA TRP A 57 3.27 5.21 -5.81
C TRP A 57 4.47 6.13 -5.58
N LYS A 58 4.87 6.37 -4.33
CA LYS A 58 6.02 7.21 -4.00
C LYS A 58 7.32 6.64 -4.56
N GLU A 59 7.50 5.34 -4.47
CA GLU A 59 8.70 4.66 -4.96
C GLU A 59 8.80 4.71 -6.47
N ARG A 60 7.67 4.53 -7.16
CA ARG A 60 7.59 4.75 -8.61
C ARG A 60 8.00 6.16 -8.99
N ASN A 61 7.51 7.17 -8.28
CA ASN A 61 7.93 8.56 -8.52
C ASN A 61 9.42 8.75 -8.26
N ASN A 62 9.96 8.20 -7.16
CA ASN A 62 11.38 8.29 -6.87
C ASN A 62 12.23 7.62 -7.96
N CYS A 63 11.82 6.45 -8.48
CA CYS A 63 12.51 5.83 -9.61
C CYS A 63 12.50 6.71 -10.88
N ILE A 64 11.38 7.42 -11.14
CA ILE A 64 11.25 8.27 -12.33
C ILE A 64 12.07 9.56 -12.20
N PHE A 65 12.08 10.18 -11.02
CA PHE A 65 12.69 11.50 -10.82
C PHE A 65 14.12 11.47 -10.26
N GLN A 66 14.50 10.39 -9.56
CA GLN A 66 15.75 10.30 -8.80
C GLN A 66 16.57 9.05 -9.16
N GLU A 67 16.07 8.19 -10.06
CA GLU A 67 16.71 6.92 -10.48
C GLU A 67 17.06 5.96 -9.31
N THR A 68 16.50 6.19 -8.12
CA THR A 68 16.75 5.37 -6.94
C THR A 68 15.81 4.17 -6.93
N VAL A 69 16.37 2.96 -6.81
CA VAL A 69 15.60 1.73 -6.62
C VAL A 69 15.73 1.26 -5.18
N SER A 70 14.62 1.29 -4.43
CA SER A 70 14.56 0.69 -3.09
C SER A 70 14.37 -0.81 -3.16
N SER A 71 14.95 -1.57 -2.22
CA SER A 71 14.69 -3.00 -2.13
C SER A 71 13.27 -3.28 -1.65
N SER A 72 12.73 -4.47 -1.98
CA SER A 72 11.40 -4.88 -1.49
C SER A 72 11.29 -4.90 0.03
N LEU A 73 12.39 -5.15 0.74
CA LEU A 73 12.46 -5.09 2.20
C LEU A 73 12.30 -3.65 2.70
N ASP A 74 12.95 -2.68 2.05
CA ASP A 74 12.80 -1.26 2.40
C ASP A 74 11.37 -0.77 2.18
N LEU A 75 10.72 -1.26 1.11
CA LEU A 75 9.30 -0.96 0.85
C LEU A 75 8.39 -1.50 1.94
N LEU A 76 8.66 -2.73 2.39
CA LEU A 76 7.89 -3.36 3.46
C LEU A 76 8.04 -2.58 4.77
N GLU A 77 9.25 -2.15 5.12
CA GLU A 77 9.47 -1.32 6.31
C GLU A 77 8.77 0.04 6.21
N LYS A 78 8.78 0.67 5.02
CA LYS A 78 8.03 1.90 4.76
C LYS A 78 6.52 1.69 4.93
N VAL A 79 5.97 0.58 4.46
CA VAL A 79 4.55 0.23 4.62
C VAL A 79 4.19 -0.03 6.08
N LYS A 80 5.01 -0.79 6.82
CA LYS A 80 4.82 -1.06 8.25
C LYS A 80 4.77 0.24 9.04
N LEU A 81 5.75 1.12 8.83
CA LEU A 81 5.83 2.41 9.51
C LEU A 81 4.66 3.32 9.14
N LEU A 82 4.34 3.45 7.85
CA LEU A 82 3.27 4.34 7.40
C LEU A 82 1.89 3.87 7.87
N SER A 83 1.61 2.57 7.76
CA SER A 83 0.36 1.99 8.27
C SER A 83 0.22 2.21 9.78
N PHE A 84 1.28 2.01 10.56
CA PHE A 84 1.29 2.29 12.00
C PHE A 84 0.97 3.76 12.31
N LEU A 85 1.68 4.70 11.67
CA LEU A 85 1.49 6.13 11.90
C LEU A 85 0.06 6.56 11.55
N TRP A 86 -0.48 6.05 10.43
CA TRP A 86 -1.83 6.36 10.01
C TRP A 86 -2.88 5.74 10.93
N LEU A 87 -2.68 4.53 11.42
CA LEU A 87 -3.57 3.93 12.42
C LEU A 87 -3.56 4.74 13.71
N LYS A 88 -2.37 5.09 14.22
CA LYS A 88 -2.22 5.89 15.43
C LYS A 88 -2.83 7.29 15.32
N ALA A 89 -2.82 7.88 14.12
CA ALA A 89 -3.43 9.17 13.86
C ALA A 89 -4.96 9.11 13.64
N ASN A 90 -5.48 8.01 13.07
CA ASN A 90 -6.88 7.93 12.62
C ASN A 90 -7.76 7.01 13.47
N GLN A 91 -7.21 6.26 14.42
CA GLN A 91 -7.94 5.30 15.27
C GLN A 91 -7.64 5.57 16.75
N ALA A 92 -8.59 6.20 17.45
CA ALA A 92 -8.44 6.54 18.86
C ALA A 92 -8.25 5.31 19.78
N SER A 93 -8.79 4.16 19.38
CA SER A 93 -8.66 2.88 20.09
C SER A 93 -7.36 2.12 19.80
N PHE A 94 -6.48 2.67 18.94
CA PHE A 94 -5.21 2.02 18.61
C PHE A 94 -4.14 2.35 19.66
N HIS A 95 -4.03 1.49 20.68
CA HIS A 95 -3.12 1.68 21.81
C HIS A 95 -1.80 0.91 21.69
N TYR A 96 -1.60 0.14 20.62
CA TYR A 96 -0.43 -0.71 20.43
C TYR A 96 0.83 0.09 20.07
N CYS A 97 1.99 -0.41 20.48
CA CYS A 97 3.27 0.16 20.05
C CYS A 97 3.67 -0.33 18.65
N TYR A 98 4.69 0.28 18.05
CA TYR A 98 5.14 -0.12 16.71
C TYR A 98 5.57 -1.59 16.68
N HIS A 99 6.30 -2.04 17.71
CA HIS A 99 6.77 -3.43 17.80
C HIS A 99 5.63 -4.44 17.78
N ASP A 100 4.58 -4.20 18.56
CA ASP A 100 3.43 -5.09 18.61
C ASP A 100 2.65 -5.10 17.29
N TRP A 101 2.54 -3.92 16.65
CA TRP A 101 1.87 -3.79 15.36
C TRP A 101 2.50 -4.66 14.27
N TRP A 102 3.81 -4.56 14.06
CA TRP A 102 4.44 -5.29 12.96
C TRP A 102 4.70 -6.76 13.30
N ARG A 103 4.83 -7.11 14.58
CA ARG A 103 5.06 -8.50 15.03
C ARG A 103 3.77 -9.30 15.20
N TYR A 104 2.68 -8.66 15.64
CA TYR A 104 1.39 -9.29 15.93
C TYR A 104 0.20 -8.44 15.40
N PRO A 105 0.10 -8.24 14.08
CA PRO A 105 -0.92 -7.35 13.51
C PRO A 105 -2.36 -7.85 13.72
N LEU A 106 -2.60 -9.16 13.67
CA LEU A 106 -3.96 -9.72 13.82
C LEU A 106 -4.55 -9.45 15.21
N PRO A 107 -3.84 -9.74 16.33
CA PRO A 107 -4.27 -9.30 17.66
C PRO A 107 -4.48 -7.79 17.77
N CYS A 108 -3.62 -6.99 17.14
CA CYS A 108 -3.77 -5.52 17.13
C CYS A 108 -5.06 -5.04 16.42
N MET A 109 -5.63 -5.87 15.56
CA MET A 109 -6.88 -5.61 14.85
C MET A 109 -8.11 -6.24 15.55
N GLY A 110 -7.93 -6.85 16.73
CA GLY A 110 -8.99 -7.51 17.50
C GLY A 110 -9.41 -8.88 16.95
N VAL A 111 -8.62 -9.47 16.06
CA VAL A 111 -8.85 -10.83 15.53
C VAL A 111 -8.12 -11.82 16.44
N HIS A 112 -8.88 -12.71 17.09
CA HIS A 112 -8.39 -13.76 17.98
C HIS A 112 -8.45 -15.12 17.30
#